data_AF-K1YEI6-F1
#
_entry.id   AF-K1YEI6-F1
#
_cell.length_a   1.000
_cell.length_b   1.000
_cell.length_c   1.000
_cell.angle_alpha   90.00
_cell.angle_beta   90.00
_cell.angle_gamma   90.00
#
_symmetry.space_group_name_H-M   'P 1'
#
loop_
_entity.id
_entity.type
_entity.pdbx_description
1 polymer ?
#
loop_
_entity_poly.entity_id
_entity_poly.type
_entity_poly.pdbx_seq_one_letter_code
_entity_poly.pdbx_strand_id
1 'polypeptide(L)'
;MNIFTAGTKGRRGQSLVEILVALGIGVILIGGVTALISVNLRSSSEAKMTQAAASLIQEVAEGAKAKADADWEGFYGLGKGTANKYYIASSTRAITAGTEAIAVGGYAFTRYFYIENVKRTQCGTGTPTEAGITGTCDNSFPDAVIAEDPSSQKITTVVEWAGGKNITQAQFVSRTGSAALRQTDWSGGGGDNSILISPNDKYSVATNVDTATTSGSIVMALSGGGGAPMVPNIDGGAANHWAWNDIIGWIDFGYASGNVGVNNEKLFGYASSSMGFIAFDCATTPNGNICSGPAGNWKVSVAGSALQGWAYNDAIGWISFDSATAIAVTGQPSASYGVTIDGAGNFSGFAYNDAIGWIRFNCSDTSGNTCVPPASPAVDFRVKTAWTASSDTGSLTSPIFDLGGQGTVNSVIWKGAANGGAVRFQIAASDISTGPWTDTDYKGPGGTSGTEYTTDGADVVTPLSPKDFSSVRYVRYKIILESNAGRTDGPEVRDVILNYSR
;
A
#
# COMPACT_ATOMS: atom_id res chain seq x y z
N MET A 1 48.94 67.41 19.73
CA MET A 1 48.71 68.77 20.25
C MET A 1 49.44 68.89 21.58
N ASN A 2 50.56 69.60 21.51
CA ASN A 2 51.41 70.22 22.54
C ASN A 2 51.23 69.96 24.05
N ILE A 3 52.40 69.66 24.65
CA ILE A 3 53.05 70.38 25.76
C ILE A 3 52.30 70.35 27.10
N PHE A 4 52.88 69.63 28.08
CA PHE A 4 53.28 70.26 29.35
C PHE A 4 54.50 69.55 29.92
N THR A 5 55.66 70.20 29.78
CA THR A 5 56.84 70.00 30.63
C THR A 5 56.88 71.08 31.71
N ALA A 6 57.34 70.62 32.88
CA ALA A 6 58.03 71.35 33.95
C ALA A 6 57.19 72.10 35.01
N GLY A 7 57.42 71.73 36.27
CA GLY A 7 56.93 72.42 37.46
C GLY A 7 57.51 71.89 38.78
N THR A 8 58.81 72.15 38.99
CA THR A 8 59.49 72.47 40.27
C THR A 8 59.29 71.67 41.57
N LYS A 9 60.43 71.34 42.19
CA LYS A 9 60.65 70.86 43.57
C LYS A 9 59.73 71.52 44.60
N GLY A 10 58.97 70.69 45.32
CA GLY A 10 58.43 70.98 46.64
C GLY A 10 58.36 69.68 47.44
N ARG A 11 59.29 69.49 48.39
CA ARG A 11 59.10 68.50 49.47
C ARG A 11 57.90 68.98 50.30
N ARG A 12 56.72 68.50 49.97
CA ARG A 12 55.56 68.50 50.87
C ARG A 12 55.42 67.07 51.36
N GLY A 13 55.41 66.88 52.68
CA GLY A 13 55.17 65.56 53.25
C GLY A 13 53.89 64.99 52.64
N GLN A 14 53.99 63.80 52.04
CA GLN A 14 52.80 63.07 51.62
C GLN A 14 51.87 62.99 52.83
N SER A 15 50.68 63.55 52.71
CA SER A 15 49.69 63.41 53.78
C SER A 15 49.41 61.93 53.94
N LEU A 16 49.39 61.42 55.18
CA LEU A 16 49.12 60.01 55.47
C LEU A 16 47.78 59.54 54.84
N VAL A 17 46.86 60.48 54.66
CA VAL A 17 45.57 60.28 53.97
C VAL A 17 45.75 59.99 52.47
N GLU A 18 46.70 60.62 51.78
CA GLU A 18 46.94 60.41 50.34
C GLU A 18 47.50 59.02 50.06
N ILE A 19 48.40 58.53 50.92
CA ILE A 19 48.90 57.14 50.86
C ILE A 19 47.77 56.14 51.19
N LEU A 20 46.91 56.44 52.17
CA LEU A 20 45.76 55.60 52.51
C LEU A 20 44.72 55.54 51.39
N VAL A 21 44.42 56.66 50.74
CA VAL A 21 43.50 56.69 49.59
C VAL A 21 44.12 55.97 48.39
N ALA A 22 45.42 56.18 48.12
CA ALA A 22 46.12 55.47 47.04
C ALA A 22 46.18 53.95 47.28
N LEU A 23 46.43 53.52 48.52
CA LEU A 23 46.38 52.11 48.91
C LEU A 23 44.96 51.55 48.84
N GLY A 24 43.96 52.31 49.28
CA GLY A 24 42.55 51.92 49.21
C GLY A 24 42.07 51.71 47.77
N ILE A 25 42.39 52.65 46.88
CA ILE A 25 42.09 52.54 45.44
C ILE A 25 42.90 51.39 44.82
N GLY A 26 44.17 51.23 45.20
CA GLY A 26 45.02 50.13 44.73
C GLY A 26 44.45 48.76 45.07
N VAL A 27 43.97 48.56 46.30
CA VAL A 27 43.34 47.31 46.73
C VAL A 27 42.03 47.05 45.99
N ILE A 28 41.20 48.07 45.79
CA ILE A 28 39.94 47.94 45.04
C ILE A 28 40.20 47.59 43.56
N LEU A 29 41.18 48.23 42.93
CA LEU A 29 41.53 47.96 41.53
C LEU A 29 42.13 46.57 41.35
N ILE A 30 43.05 46.15 42.22
CA ILE A 30 43.64 44.79 42.17
C ILE A 30 42.57 43.73 42.45
N GLY A 31 41.70 43.97 43.45
CA GLY A 31 40.57 43.09 43.74
C GLY A 31 39.58 42.98 42.58
N GLY A 32 39.26 44.11 41.92
CA GLY A 32 38.38 44.13 40.75
C GLY A 32 38.95 43.40 39.54
N VAL A 33 40.24 43.60 39.23
CA VAL A 33 40.92 42.95 38.10
C VAL A 33 41.06 41.45 38.32
N THR A 34 41.45 41.02 39.53
CA THR A 34 41.56 39.58 39.85
C THR A 34 40.21 38.87 39.80
N ALA A 35 39.13 39.50 40.25
CA ALA A 35 37.77 38.98 40.12
C ALA A 35 37.36 38.85 38.64
N LEU A 36 37.61 39.87 37.81
CA LEU A 36 37.32 39.84 36.36
C LEU A 36 38.10 38.74 35.62
N ILE A 37 39.41 38.60 35.91
CA ILE A 37 40.24 37.53 35.33
C ILE A 37 39.70 36.17 35.75
N SER A 38 39.32 36.00 37.02
CA SER A 38 38.77 34.74 37.52
C SER A 38 37.44 34.38 36.83
N VAL A 39 36.55 35.36 36.63
CA VAL A 39 35.29 35.17 35.89
C VAL A 39 35.54 34.81 34.43
N ASN A 40 36.48 35.49 33.76
CA ASN A 40 36.83 35.19 32.37
C ASN A 40 37.47 33.82 32.21
N LEU A 41 38.38 33.42 33.11
CA LEU A 41 38.98 32.08 33.09
C LEU A 41 37.94 30.99 33.33
N ARG A 42 37.00 31.22 34.26
CA ARG A 42 35.89 30.29 34.53
C ARG A 42 34.95 30.18 33.32
N SER A 43 34.58 31.31 32.72
CA SER A 43 33.76 31.36 31.50
C SER A 43 34.45 30.66 30.33
N SER A 44 35.75 30.89 30.14
CA SER A 44 36.54 30.23 29.09
C SER A 44 36.69 28.72 29.32
N SER A 45 36.90 28.29 30.57
CA SER A 45 36.96 26.87 30.94
C SER A 45 35.62 26.17 30.71
N GLU A 46 34.52 26.82 31.08
CA GLU A 46 33.16 26.32 30.88
C GLU A 46 32.82 26.19 29.40
N ALA A 47 33.15 27.19 28.58
CA ALA A 47 32.98 27.12 27.12
C ALA A 47 33.76 25.96 26.50
N LYS A 48 35.02 25.73 26.94
CA LYS A 48 35.86 24.61 26.49
C LYS A 48 35.27 23.25 26.89
N MET A 49 34.77 23.13 28.12
CA MET A 49 34.12 21.90 28.58
C MET A 49 32.86 21.58 27.78
N THR A 50 32.01 22.57 27.52
CA THR A 50 30.79 22.39 26.73
C THR A 50 31.10 22.00 25.28
N GLN A 51 32.12 22.61 24.67
CA GLN A 51 32.54 22.25 23.30
C GLN A 51 33.08 20.81 23.23
N ALA A 52 33.90 20.40 24.20
CA ALA A 52 34.40 19.02 24.29
C ALA A 52 33.28 18.02 24.57
N ALA A 53 32.33 18.37 25.43
CA ALA A 53 31.17 17.53 25.73
C ALA A 53 30.27 17.35 24.49
N ALA A 54 30.08 18.41 23.68
CA ALA A 54 29.31 18.35 22.44
C ALA A 54 29.97 17.42 21.39
N SER A 55 31.29 17.46 21.24
CA SER A 55 31.98 16.52 20.34
C SER A 55 31.89 15.08 20.82
N LEU A 56 32.00 14.84 22.13
CA LEU A 56 31.83 13.52 22.72
C LEU A 56 30.40 12.99 22.54
N ILE A 57 29.40 13.87 22.65
CA ILE A 57 28.01 13.52 22.37
C ILE A 57 27.85 13.02 20.93
N GLN A 58 28.42 13.76 19.96
CA GLN A 58 28.31 13.39 18.56
C GLN A 58 29.00 12.06 18.28
N GLU A 59 30.19 11.85 18.85
CA GLU A 59 30.92 10.59 18.70
C GLU A 59 30.12 9.38 19.23
N VAL A 60 29.52 9.50 20.43
CA VAL A 60 28.72 8.42 21.00
C VAL A 60 27.43 8.21 20.22
N ALA A 61 26.77 9.30 19.80
CA ALA A 61 25.54 9.23 19.00
C ALA A 61 25.79 8.56 17.63
N GLU A 62 26.85 8.94 16.92
CA GLU A 62 27.23 8.35 15.64
C GLU A 62 27.69 6.90 15.80
N GLY A 63 28.45 6.60 16.85
CA GLY A 63 28.85 5.23 17.15
C GLY A 63 27.65 4.34 17.45
N ALA A 64 26.67 4.83 18.22
CA ALA A 64 25.51 4.04 18.61
C ALA A 64 24.63 3.78 17.38
N LYS A 65 24.47 4.79 16.52
CA LYS A 65 23.83 4.64 15.22
C LYS A 65 24.56 3.63 14.33
N ALA A 66 25.87 3.71 14.20
CA ALA A 66 26.65 2.77 13.42
C ALA A 66 26.53 1.32 13.91
N LYS A 67 26.25 1.11 15.20
CA LYS A 67 25.95 -0.22 15.75
C LYS A 67 24.53 -0.68 15.46
N ALA A 68 23.55 0.22 15.57
CA ALA A 68 22.19 -0.07 15.15
C ALA A 68 22.12 -0.43 13.65
N ASP A 69 22.91 0.24 12.81
CA ASP A 69 23.00 -0.03 11.36
C ASP A 69 23.73 -1.36 11.04
N ALA A 70 24.59 -1.84 11.94
CA ALA A 70 25.38 -3.06 11.71
C ALA A 70 24.67 -4.34 12.19
N ASP A 71 23.93 -4.26 13.29
CA ASP A 71 23.19 -5.38 13.89
C ASP A 71 21.96 -4.83 14.63
N TRP A 72 20.86 -4.64 13.88
CA TRP A 72 19.63 -4.07 14.43
C TRP A 72 19.02 -4.95 15.52
N GLU A 73 18.97 -6.26 15.34
CA GLU A 73 18.36 -7.18 16.32
C GLU A 73 19.15 -7.20 17.64
N GLY A 74 20.49 -7.28 17.56
CA GLY A 74 21.36 -7.18 18.73
C GLY A 74 21.20 -5.85 19.46
N PHE A 75 21.09 -4.74 18.70
CA PHE A 75 20.83 -3.42 19.26
C PHE A 75 19.41 -3.30 19.87
N TYR A 76 18.40 -3.84 19.18
CA TYR A 76 17.01 -3.82 19.60
C TYR A 76 16.80 -4.64 20.87
N GLY A 77 17.55 -5.74 21.06
CA GLY A 77 17.51 -6.58 22.26
C GLY A 77 18.14 -5.99 23.52
N LEU A 78 18.83 -4.84 23.44
CA LEU A 78 19.40 -4.17 24.61
C LEU A 78 18.32 -3.71 25.60
N GLY A 79 18.62 -3.75 26.90
CA GLY A 79 17.72 -3.27 27.96
C GLY A 79 17.32 -1.81 27.75
N LYS A 80 16.05 -1.48 28.02
CA LYS A 80 15.47 -0.16 27.73
C LYS A 80 15.40 0.75 28.96
N GLY A 81 15.33 2.05 28.73
CA GLY A 81 15.17 3.09 29.74
C GLY A 81 16.47 3.51 30.42
N THR A 82 16.36 4.54 31.26
CA THR A 82 17.49 5.24 31.90
C THR A 82 18.29 4.39 32.90
N ALA A 83 17.72 3.27 33.38
CA ALA A 83 18.40 2.31 34.24
C ALA A 83 19.46 1.50 33.49
N ASN A 84 19.30 1.32 32.17
CA ASN A 84 20.18 0.53 31.32
C ASN A 84 21.09 1.47 30.53
N LYS A 85 22.26 1.77 31.11
CA LYS A 85 23.28 2.62 30.49
C LYS A 85 24.27 1.78 29.69
N TYR A 86 24.65 2.28 28.53
CA TYR A 86 25.61 1.67 27.63
C TYR A 86 26.63 2.68 27.14
N TYR A 87 27.81 2.23 26.76
CA TYR A 87 28.81 3.04 26.07
C TYR A 87 29.48 2.22 24.98
N ILE A 88 30.18 2.91 24.08
CA ILE A 88 30.97 2.27 23.03
C ILE A 88 32.42 2.31 23.49
N ALA A 89 32.94 1.15 23.86
CA ALA A 89 34.28 1.07 24.42
C ALA A 89 35.31 1.55 23.39
N SER A 90 36.12 2.54 23.77
CA SER A 90 37.11 3.15 22.87
C SER A 90 38.13 2.15 22.30
N SER A 91 38.38 1.05 23.02
CA SER A 91 39.35 0.00 22.65
C SER A 91 38.78 -1.05 21.70
N THR A 92 37.60 -1.61 21.99
CA THR A 92 37.01 -2.72 21.23
C THR A 92 35.96 -2.28 20.23
N ARG A 93 35.50 -1.02 20.33
CA ARG A 93 34.33 -0.49 19.63
C ARG A 93 33.09 -1.36 19.83
N ALA A 94 32.98 -2.10 20.93
CA ALA A 94 31.80 -2.90 21.27
C ALA A 94 30.86 -2.08 22.16
N ILE A 95 29.56 -2.43 22.13
CA ILE A 95 28.60 -1.91 23.11
C ILE A 95 28.87 -2.61 24.44
N THR A 96 29.10 -1.83 25.48
CA THR A 96 29.37 -2.31 26.84
C THR A 96 28.40 -1.68 27.82
N ALA A 97 27.91 -2.45 28.79
CA ALA A 97 27.04 -1.93 29.84
C ALA A 97 27.80 -1.03 30.82
N GLY A 98 27.14 0.02 31.31
CA GLY A 98 27.68 1.00 32.25
C GLY A 98 27.99 2.35 31.61
N THR A 99 28.99 3.04 32.14
CA THR A 99 29.44 4.35 31.69
C THR A 99 30.95 4.35 31.44
N GLU A 100 31.44 5.21 30.56
CA GLU A 100 32.87 5.35 30.26
C GLU A 100 33.40 6.67 30.79
N ALA A 101 34.51 6.61 31.54
CA ALA A 101 35.25 7.80 31.93
C ALA A 101 36.29 8.15 30.85
N ILE A 102 36.31 9.40 30.40
CA ILE A 102 37.21 9.89 29.36
C ILE A 102 37.79 11.26 29.74
N ALA A 103 39.06 11.49 29.42
CA ALA A 103 39.72 12.77 29.66
C ALA A 103 40.01 13.50 28.34
N VAL A 104 39.47 14.71 28.17
CA VAL A 104 39.68 15.55 26.98
C VAL A 104 40.15 16.93 27.42
N GLY A 105 41.30 17.38 26.91
CA GLY A 105 41.85 18.70 27.24
C GLY A 105 42.18 18.90 28.73
N GLY A 106 42.48 17.81 29.46
CA GLY A 106 42.76 17.84 30.90
C GLY A 106 41.52 17.82 31.81
N TYR A 107 40.32 17.73 31.25
CA TYR A 107 39.07 17.62 31.99
C TYR A 107 38.50 16.20 31.90
N ALA A 108 37.92 15.71 33.00
CA ALA A 108 37.29 14.41 33.08
C ALA A 108 35.79 14.50 32.75
N PHE A 109 35.35 13.59 31.89
CA PHE A 109 33.97 13.42 31.45
C PHE A 109 33.53 11.98 31.67
N THR A 110 32.23 11.78 31.86
CA THR A 110 31.59 10.48 31.85
C THR A 110 30.57 10.45 30.71
N ARG A 111 30.69 9.49 29.79
CA ARG A 111 29.79 9.38 28.63
C ARG A 111 29.05 8.05 28.61
N TYR A 112 27.81 8.08 28.18
CA TYR A 112 26.97 6.90 27.98
C TYR A 112 25.76 7.26 27.11
N PHE A 113 25.03 6.24 26.67
CA PHE A 113 23.72 6.36 26.05
C PHE A 113 22.77 5.35 26.68
N TYR A 114 21.48 5.59 26.54
CA TYR A 114 20.43 4.62 26.84
C TYR A 114 19.40 4.63 25.72
N ILE A 115 18.62 3.56 25.64
CA ILE A 115 17.69 3.32 24.54
C ILE A 115 16.27 3.24 25.06
N GLU A 116 15.32 3.81 24.32
CA GLU A 116 13.90 3.74 24.59
C GLU A 116 13.18 3.23 23.34
N ASN A 117 12.07 2.51 23.53
CA ASN A 117 11.22 2.12 22.40
C ASN A 117 10.46 3.34 21.88
N VAL A 118 10.12 3.31 20.59
CA VAL A 118 9.38 4.37 19.92
C VAL A 118 7.95 3.91 19.72
N LYS A 119 6.99 4.76 20.09
CA LYS A 119 5.56 4.53 19.83
C LYS A 119 5.12 5.44 18.69
N ARG A 120 4.15 5.00 17.88
CA ARG A 120 3.57 5.82 16.80
C ARG A 120 2.10 6.10 17.02
N THR A 121 1.59 7.19 16.44
CA THR A 121 0.17 7.57 16.48
C THR A 121 -0.75 6.57 15.78
N GLN A 122 -0.20 5.74 14.90
CA GLN A 122 -0.88 4.65 14.21
C GLN A 122 0.06 3.45 14.17
N CYS A 123 -0.47 2.24 14.07
CA CYS A 123 0.36 1.04 13.98
C CYS A 123 1.17 1.03 12.68
N GLY A 124 2.50 0.92 12.81
CA GLY A 124 3.53 0.96 11.74
C GLY A 124 3.45 2.09 10.71
N THR A 125 2.55 3.05 10.90
CA THR A 125 2.45 4.30 10.15
C THR A 125 2.30 5.47 11.13
N GLY A 126 2.23 6.72 10.66
CA GLY A 126 2.06 7.88 11.53
C GLY A 126 3.34 8.34 12.25
N THR A 127 3.21 9.33 13.14
CA THR A 127 4.35 10.04 13.73
C THR A 127 4.73 9.48 15.10
N PRO A 128 6.02 9.54 15.51
CA PRO A 128 6.43 9.21 16.87
C PRO A 128 5.63 10.00 17.92
N THR A 129 5.23 9.35 19.01
CA THR A 129 4.44 9.95 20.09
C THR A 129 4.93 9.48 21.46
N GLU A 130 4.82 10.37 22.46
CA GLU A 130 5.09 10.06 23.87
C GLU A 130 3.80 9.63 24.62
N ALA A 131 2.66 9.58 23.91
CA ALA A 131 1.40 9.13 24.46
C ALA A 131 1.49 7.66 24.92
N GLY A 132 0.66 7.30 25.91
CA GLY A 132 0.55 5.93 26.39
C GLY A 132 0.11 4.97 25.28
N ILE A 133 0.58 3.73 25.35
CA ILE A 133 0.13 2.65 24.47
C ILE A 133 -1.38 2.50 24.68
N THR A 134 -2.16 2.70 23.62
CA THR A 134 -3.63 2.54 23.67
C THR A 134 -4.08 1.16 23.23
N GLY A 135 -3.20 0.39 22.60
CA GLY A 135 -3.45 -0.98 22.17
C GLY A 135 -2.17 -1.68 21.72
N THR A 136 -2.29 -2.96 21.42
CA THR A 136 -1.26 -3.64 20.61
C THR A 136 -1.61 -3.44 19.15
N CYS A 137 -0.63 -3.46 18.25
CA CYS A 137 -0.97 -3.60 16.84
C CYS A 137 -1.77 -4.88 16.68
N ASP A 138 -3.05 -4.72 16.43
CA ASP A 138 -3.92 -5.82 16.15
C ASP A 138 -3.66 -6.24 14.70
N ASN A 139 -4.62 -6.97 14.18
CA ASN A 139 -4.60 -7.54 12.85
C ASN A 139 -5.15 -6.52 11.83
N SER A 140 -5.38 -5.27 12.22
CA SER A 140 -5.96 -4.24 11.37
C SER A 140 -4.85 -3.22 11.11
N PHE A 141 -4.27 -3.23 9.91
CA PHE A 141 -3.19 -2.29 9.57
C PHE A 141 -3.58 -1.46 8.35
N PRO A 142 -3.43 -0.11 8.38
CA PRO A 142 -3.08 0.72 9.53
C PRO A 142 -4.28 0.97 10.46
N ASP A 143 -4.14 0.70 11.76
CA ASP A 143 -5.14 1.03 12.80
C ASP A 143 -4.73 2.28 13.59
N ALA A 144 -5.73 3.03 14.08
CA ALA A 144 -5.60 4.28 14.81
C ALA A 144 -5.18 4.09 16.29
N VAL A 145 -4.56 2.95 16.60
CA VAL A 145 -4.02 2.65 17.93
C VAL A 145 -2.57 3.11 18.05
N ILE A 146 -2.21 3.56 19.25
CA ILE A 146 -0.83 3.90 19.61
C ILE A 146 -0.17 2.63 20.10
N ALA A 147 0.83 2.16 19.36
CA ALA A 147 1.61 0.98 19.67
C ALA A 147 3.10 1.22 19.47
N GLU A 148 3.90 0.30 20.02
CA GLU A 148 5.35 0.26 19.83
C GLU A 148 5.71 -0.04 18.37
N ASP A 149 6.73 0.63 17.86
CA ASP A 149 7.32 0.46 16.53
C ASP A 149 8.62 -0.36 16.63
N PRO A 150 8.62 -1.65 16.26
CA PRO A 150 9.82 -2.49 16.30
C PRO A 150 10.94 -2.03 15.35
N SER A 151 10.62 -1.16 14.38
CA SER A 151 11.57 -0.69 13.36
C SER A 151 12.27 0.61 13.75
N SER A 152 11.93 1.22 14.89
CA SER A 152 12.52 2.48 15.37
C SER A 152 12.83 2.44 16.87
N GLN A 153 13.96 3.02 17.26
CA GLN A 153 14.35 3.22 18.67
C GLN A 153 14.84 4.65 18.89
N LYS A 154 14.64 5.17 20.11
CA LYS A 154 15.15 6.47 20.53
C LYS A 154 16.41 6.24 21.34
N ILE A 155 17.51 6.84 20.91
CA ILE A 155 18.77 6.84 21.64
C ILE A 155 18.91 8.20 22.32
N THR A 156 19.14 8.19 23.63
CA THR A 156 19.52 9.40 24.36
C THR A 156 20.96 9.27 24.84
N THR A 157 21.81 10.14 24.33
CA THR A 157 23.23 10.23 24.70
C THR A 157 23.41 11.27 25.79
N VAL A 158 24.23 10.95 26.79
CA VAL A 158 24.51 11.81 27.94
C VAL A 158 26.02 11.91 28.15
N VAL A 159 26.51 13.14 28.29
CA VAL A 159 27.88 13.42 28.72
C VAL A 159 27.83 14.30 29.97
N GLU A 160 28.43 13.82 31.04
CA GLU A 160 28.46 14.44 32.36
C GLU A 160 29.89 14.88 32.72
N TRP A 161 30.01 16.00 33.43
CA TRP A 161 31.28 16.47 33.99
C TRP A 161 31.09 17.12 35.37
N ALA A 162 32.20 17.53 35.98
CA ALA A 162 32.23 18.04 37.35
C ALA A 162 31.19 19.15 37.63
N GLY A 163 30.58 19.10 38.81
CA GLY A 163 29.55 20.05 39.25
C GLY A 163 28.12 19.66 38.85
N GLY A 164 27.88 18.39 38.49
CA GLY A 164 26.55 17.89 38.14
C GLY A 164 26.03 18.41 36.80
N LYS A 165 26.93 18.93 35.95
CA LYS A 165 26.59 19.46 34.64
C LYS A 165 26.56 18.34 33.62
N ASN A 166 25.59 18.39 32.73
CA ASN A 166 25.49 17.45 31.62
C ASN A 166 25.02 18.17 30.36
N ILE A 167 25.27 17.49 29.23
CA ILE A 167 24.62 17.75 27.97
C ILE A 167 23.94 16.44 27.55
N THR A 168 22.76 16.56 26.96
CA THR A 168 21.99 15.41 26.46
C THR A 168 21.58 15.65 25.02
N GLN A 169 21.56 14.58 24.24
CA GLN A 169 21.06 14.60 22.87
C GLN A 169 20.24 13.34 22.62
N ALA A 170 18.99 13.54 22.21
CA ALA A 170 18.12 12.47 21.75
C ALA A 170 18.12 12.43 20.22
N GLN A 171 18.16 11.22 19.66
CA GLN A 171 17.99 10.97 18.23
C GLN A 171 17.19 9.69 18.02
N PHE A 172 16.43 9.64 16.93
CA PHE A 172 15.78 8.41 16.49
C PHE A 172 16.73 7.65 15.57
N VAL A 173 16.88 6.36 15.82
CA VAL A 173 17.46 5.41 14.89
C VAL A 173 16.36 4.49 14.41
N SER A 174 16.41 4.14 13.13
CA SER A 174 15.51 3.18 12.51
C SER A 174 16.35 2.07 11.90
N ARG A 175 15.79 0.88 11.74
CA ARG A 175 16.42 -0.21 11.00
C ARG A 175 16.82 0.28 9.61
N THR A 176 18.11 0.30 9.30
CA THR A 176 18.63 0.74 7.99
C THR A 176 19.30 -0.42 7.26
N GLY A 177 19.17 -0.44 5.93
CA GLY A 177 19.59 -1.57 5.10
C GLY A 177 18.39 -2.23 4.44
N SER A 178 17.94 -1.66 3.31
CA SER A 178 16.88 -2.24 2.50
C SER A 178 17.48 -3.20 1.49
N ALA A 179 16.93 -4.40 1.45
CA ALA A 179 17.16 -5.36 0.38
C ALA A 179 15.82 -5.72 -0.25
N ALA A 180 15.87 -6.13 -1.52
CA ALA A 180 14.69 -6.54 -2.25
C ALA A 180 14.91 -7.96 -2.76
N LEU A 181 13.95 -8.83 -2.49
CA LEU A 181 13.81 -10.10 -3.16
C LEU A 181 12.90 -9.86 -4.37
N ARG A 182 13.38 -10.15 -5.58
CA ARG A 182 12.61 -9.96 -6.82
C ARG A 182 12.55 -11.26 -7.61
N GLN A 183 11.36 -11.84 -7.71
CA GLN A 183 11.09 -12.96 -8.61
C GLN A 183 10.43 -12.42 -9.88
N THR A 184 10.95 -12.83 -11.03
CA THR A 184 10.55 -12.31 -12.36
C THR A 184 10.15 -13.42 -13.33
N ASP A 185 10.21 -14.69 -12.90
CA ASP A 185 9.91 -15.83 -13.74
C ASP A 185 9.33 -16.99 -12.92
N TRP A 186 8.38 -17.69 -13.55
CA TRP A 186 7.63 -18.83 -13.02
C TRP A 186 7.50 -19.96 -14.06
N SER A 187 8.15 -19.82 -15.23
CA SER A 187 8.05 -20.76 -16.36
C SER A 187 8.70 -22.12 -16.13
N GLY A 188 9.55 -22.26 -15.10
CA GLY A 188 10.19 -23.51 -14.68
C GLY A 188 9.26 -24.51 -14.00
N GLY A 189 7.99 -24.12 -13.76
CA GLY A 189 6.93 -24.99 -13.28
C GLY A 189 6.84 -25.15 -11.76
N GLY A 190 5.86 -25.94 -11.33
CA GLY A 190 5.51 -26.16 -9.93
C GLY A 190 6.31 -27.23 -9.20
N GLY A 191 6.06 -27.37 -7.90
CA GLY A 191 6.60 -28.40 -7.02
C GLY A 191 7.87 -28.01 -6.24
N ASP A 192 8.37 -26.78 -6.42
CA ASP A 192 9.59 -26.34 -5.74
C ASP A 192 9.29 -25.80 -4.33
N ASN A 193 9.68 -26.60 -3.34
CA ASN A 193 9.65 -26.24 -1.92
C ASN A 193 11.07 -26.14 -1.33
N SER A 194 12.08 -25.95 -2.17
CA SER A 194 13.44 -25.71 -1.72
C SER A 194 13.59 -24.33 -1.07
N ILE A 195 14.67 -24.18 -0.29
CA ILE A 195 15.05 -22.93 0.34
C ILE A 195 16.04 -22.22 -0.58
N LEU A 196 15.65 -21.05 -1.07
CA LEU A 196 16.38 -20.28 -2.07
C LEU A 196 16.89 -18.97 -1.47
N ILE A 197 18.16 -18.65 -1.67
CA ILE A 197 18.74 -17.34 -1.33
C ILE A 197 18.51 -16.34 -2.47
N SER A 198 18.23 -16.83 -3.68
CA SER A 198 17.92 -16.03 -4.86
C SER A 198 16.80 -16.71 -5.65
N PRO A 199 15.79 -15.95 -6.13
CA PRO A 199 14.70 -16.53 -6.89
C PRO A 199 15.18 -17.27 -8.13
N ASN A 200 14.56 -18.43 -8.38
CA ASN A 200 14.65 -19.16 -9.64
C ASN A 200 13.38 -18.91 -10.47
N ASP A 201 13.20 -19.71 -11.53
CA ASP A 201 12.07 -19.69 -12.43
C ASP A 201 10.91 -20.61 -11.97
N LYS A 202 10.91 -21.12 -10.73
CA LYS A 202 9.93 -22.11 -10.25
C LYS A 202 9.00 -21.56 -9.18
N TYR A 203 7.92 -22.30 -8.97
CA TYR A 203 6.97 -22.09 -7.87
C TYR A 203 6.65 -23.39 -7.16
N SER A 204 5.93 -23.29 -6.04
CA SER A 204 5.52 -24.46 -5.28
C SER A 204 4.20 -25.03 -5.76
N VAL A 205 3.14 -24.24 -5.69
CA VAL A 205 1.78 -24.64 -6.06
C VAL A 205 1.14 -23.51 -6.84
N ALA A 206 0.37 -23.85 -7.86
CA ALA A 206 -0.43 -22.91 -8.63
C ALA A 206 -1.83 -23.49 -8.86
N THR A 207 -2.84 -22.63 -8.97
CA THR A 207 -4.23 -23.01 -9.26
C THR A 207 -4.85 -21.93 -10.13
N ASN A 208 -5.47 -22.32 -11.25
CA ASN A 208 -6.14 -21.41 -12.19
C ASN A 208 -5.28 -20.22 -12.65
N VAL A 209 -3.97 -20.44 -12.82
CA VAL A 209 -3.04 -19.48 -13.41
C VAL A 209 -2.23 -20.16 -14.50
N ASP A 210 -1.85 -19.38 -15.49
CA ASP A 210 -0.96 -19.73 -16.57
C ASP A 210 0.39 -19.05 -16.36
N THR A 211 1.44 -19.85 -16.37
CA THR A 211 2.85 -19.43 -16.22
C THR A 211 3.71 -19.89 -17.39
N ALA A 212 3.10 -20.55 -18.38
CA ALA A 212 3.80 -21.24 -19.46
C ALA A 212 3.60 -20.56 -20.82
N THR A 213 2.44 -19.96 -21.09
CA THR A 213 2.16 -19.35 -22.40
C THR A 213 2.93 -18.05 -22.63
N THR A 214 3.08 -17.24 -21.58
CA THR A 214 3.89 -16.03 -21.59
C THR A 214 5.03 -16.21 -20.59
N SER A 215 6.23 -16.51 -21.09
CA SER A 215 7.40 -16.70 -20.23
C SER A 215 7.69 -15.43 -19.42
N GLY A 216 8.02 -15.60 -18.14
CA GLY A 216 8.27 -14.47 -17.24
C GLY A 216 7.02 -13.75 -16.74
N SER A 217 5.82 -14.33 -16.88
CA SER A 217 4.62 -13.76 -16.26
C SER A 217 3.68 -14.81 -15.68
N ILE A 218 2.88 -14.36 -14.72
CA ILE A 218 1.71 -15.07 -14.19
C ILE A 218 0.50 -14.38 -14.80
N VAL A 219 -0.27 -15.13 -15.59
CA VAL A 219 -1.54 -14.70 -16.16
C VAL A 219 -2.64 -15.57 -15.56
N MET A 220 -3.85 -15.05 -15.47
CA MET A 220 -4.98 -15.89 -15.06
C MET A 220 -5.39 -16.88 -16.15
N ALA A 221 -5.69 -18.12 -15.76
CA ALA A 221 -6.39 -19.05 -16.63
C ALA A 221 -7.90 -18.72 -16.60
N LEU A 222 -8.37 -17.95 -17.58
CA LEU A 222 -9.77 -17.50 -17.64
C LEU A 222 -10.67 -18.65 -18.10
N SER A 223 -11.72 -18.95 -17.34
CA SER A 223 -12.78 -19.88 -17.75
C SER A 223 -13.63 -19.33 -18.90
N GLY A 224 -13.53 -18.02 -19.16
CA GLY A 224 -14.27 -17.29 -20.16
C GLY A 224 -13.57 -17.02 -21.49
N GLY A 225 -12.28 -17.34 -21.58
CA GLY A 225 -11.43 -17.00 -22.72
C GLY A 225 -11.62 -17.94 -23.89
N GLY A 226 -12.66 -17.70 -24.69
CA GLY A 226 -12.78 -18.28 -26.03
C GLY A 226 -14.21 -18.64 -26.36
N GLY A 227 -14.94 -17.72 -27.01
CA GLY A 227 -16.10 -18.02 -27.84
C GLY A 227 -16.95 -19.16 -27.30
N ALA A 228 -17.34 -19.07 -26.02
CA ALA A 228 -18.14 -20.10 -25.37
C ALA A 228 -19.29 -20.45 -26.33
N PRO A 229 -19.59 -21.75 -26.53
CA PRO A 229 -20.60 -22.16 -27.49
C PRO A 229 -21.83 -21.29 -27.28
N MET A 230 -22.38 -20.76 -28.37
CA MET A 230 -23.58 -19.91 -28.36
C MET A 230 -24.75 -20.75 -27.87
N VAL A 231 -24.80 -21.00 -26.57
CA VAL A 231 -25.80 -21.76 -25.86
C VAL A 231 -26.79 -20.74 -25.31
N PRO A 232 -27.99 -20.67 -25.89
CA PRO A 232 -29.05 -19.80 -25.40
C PRO A 232 -29.32 -20.04 -23.92
N ASN A 233 -29.49 -18.96 -23.16
CA ASN A 233 -29.60 -19.04 -21.71
C ASN A 233 -30.54 -17.99 -21.11
N ILE A 234 -31.44 -17.43 -21.92
CA ILE A 234 -32.56 -16.64 -21.43
C ILE A 234 -33.57 -17.56 -20.74
N ASP A 235 -34.06 -17.13 -19.57
CA ASP A 235 -35.03 -17.85 -18.75
C ASP A 235 -36.40 -17.87 -19.45
N GLY A 236 -36.91 -19.06 -19.74
CA GLY A 236 -38.18 -19.26 -20.44
C GLY A 236 -39.44 -19.12 -19.57
N GLY A 237 -39.32 -18.70 -18.31
CA GLY A 237 -40.46 -18.43 -17.45
C GLY A 237 -41.28 -17.24 -17.96
N ALA A 238 -42.60 -17.30 -17.84
CA ALA A 238 -43.54 -16.37 -18.51
C ALA A 238 -43.31 -14.86 -18.24
N ALA A 239 -42.58 -14.49 -17.20
CA ALA A 239 -42.22 -13.11 -16.86
C ALA A 239 -40.78 -12.73 -17.21
N ASN A 240 -39.92 -13.69 -17.58
CA ASN A 240 -38.46 -13.57 -17.54
C ASN A 240 -37.77 -13.41 -18.91
N HIS A 241 -38.54 -13.27 -19.99
CA HIS A 241 -38.03 -13.11 -21.35
C HIS A 241 -38.64 -11.92 -22.08
N TRP A 242 -39.13 -10.91 -21.35
CA TRP A 242 -39.86 -9.79 -21.92
C TRP A 242 -39.13 -8.47 -21.70
N ALA A 243 -39.03 -7.69 -22.77
CA ALA A 243 -38.73 -6.25 -22.71
C ALA A 243 -39.93 -5.47 -23.27
N TRP A 244 -39.98 -4.17 -22.98
CA TRP A 244 -41.11 -3.32 -23.36
C TRP A 244 -40.67 -2.01 -24.01
N ASN A 245 -41.43 -1.60 -25.02
CA ASN A 245 -41.38 -0.27 -25.62
C ASN A 245 -42.80 0.29 -25.81
N ASP A 246 -42.97 1.59 -25.64
CA ASP A 246 -44.30 2.22 -25.68
C ASP A 246 -44.91 2.32 -27.09
N ILE A 247 -44.09 2.19 -28.15
CA ILE A 247 -44.52 2.28 -29.55
C ILE A 247 -44.72 0.88 -30.16
N ILE A 248 -43.73 -0.01 -29.99
CA ILE A 248 -43.74 -1.35 -30.60
C ILE A 248 -44.25 -2.45 -29.65
N GLY A 249 -44.51 -2.12 -28.39
CA GLY A 249 -45.05 -3.02 -27.38
C GLY A 249 -44.02 -4.03 -26.86
N TRP A 250 -44.50 -5.27 -26.67
CA TRP A 250 -43.70 -6.37 -26.13
C TRP A 250 -42.63 -6.83 -27.11
N ILE A 251 -41.42 -7.02 -26.58
CA ILE A 251 -40.27 -7.62 -27.27
C ILE A 251 -39.96 -8.94 -26.55
N ASP A 252 -40.00 -10.03 -27.31
CA ASP A 252 -39.89 -11.41 -26.81
C ASP A 252 -38.50 -11.99 -27.06
N PHE A 253 -37.74 -12.19 -25.98
CA PHE A 253 -36.43 -12.84 -26.00
C PHE A 253 -36.54 -14.37 -25.97
N GLY A 254 -37.73 -14.91 -25.68
CA GLY A 254 -38.05 -16.33 -25.60
C GLY A 254 -38.81 -16.87 -26.83
N TYR A 255 -39.06 -16.03 -27.85
CA TYR A 255 -39.89 -16.34 -29.03
C TYR A 255 -39.60 -17.70 -29.66
N ALA A 256 -38.32 -17.99 -29.88
CA ALA A 256 -37.84 -19.31 -30.24
C ALA A 256 -37.03 -19.83 -29.06
N SER A 257 -37.53 -20.89 -28.42
CA SER A 257 -36.82 -21.54 -27.33
C SER A 257 -35.41 -21.89 -27.80
N GLY A 258 -34.41 -21.36 -27.10
CA GLY A 258 -33.05 -21.57 -27.51
C GLY A 258 -32.54 -20.62 -28.63
N ASN A 259 -33.01 -19.38 -28.71
CA ASN A 259 -32.49 -18.43 -29.71
C ASN A 259 -31.56 -17.37 -29.13
N VAL A 260 -31.92 -16.76 -28.01
CA VAL A 260 -31.17 -15.64 -27.41
C VAL A 260 -30.34 -16.12 -26.23
N GLY A 261 -29.13 -15.59 -26.10
CA GLY A 261 -28.26 -15.87 -24.95
C GLY A 261 -27.18 -14.84 -24.73
N VAL A 262 -26.60 -14.88 -23.54
CA VAL A 262 -25.48 -14.03 -23.10
C VAL A 262 -24.29 -14.92 -22.82
N ASN A 263 -23.13 -14.57 -23.35
CA ASN A 263 -21.86 -15.13 -22.91
C ASN A 263 -20.92 -14.00 -22.47
N ASN A 264 -19.69 -14.35 -22.11
CA ASN A 264 -18.71 -13.39 -21.62
C ASN A 264 -18.31 -12.31 -22.64
N GLU A 265 -18.62 -12.51 -23.92
CA GLU A 265 -18.26 -11.57 -24.98
C GLU A 265 -19.43 -10.69 -25.40
N LYS A 266 -20.65 -11.25 -25.49
CA LYS A 266 -21.80 -10.58 -26.12
C LYS A 266 -23.14 -11.21 -25.78
N LEU A 267 -24.18 -10.42 -26.00
CA LEU A 267 -25.54 -10.89 -26.24
C LEU A 267 -25.65 -11.32 -27.71
N PHE A 268 -26.14 -12.54 -27.95
CA PHE A 268 -26.32 -13.12 -29.28
C PHE A 268 -27.75 -13.61 -29.46
N GLY A 269 -28.13 -13.86 -30.72
CA GLY A 269 -29.45 -14.25 -31.17
C GLY A 269 -30.28 -13.04 -31.60
N TYR A 270 -31.59 -13.25 -31.68
CA TYR A 270 -32.55 -12.19 -32.00
C TYR A 270 -33.87 -12.31 -31.23
N ALA A 271 -34.42 -11.20 -30.78
CA ALA A 271 -35.73 -11.13 -30.15
C ALA A 271 -36.83 -10.84 -31.19
N SER A 272 -38.05 -11.31 -30.93
CA SER A 272 -39.21 -10.99 -31.77
C SER A 272 -39.94 -9.75 -31.27
N SER A 273 -40.45 -8.93 -32.19
CA SER A 273 -41.27 -7.76 -31.87
C SER A 273 -42.36 -7.57 -32.94
N SER A 274 -43.26 -6.61 -32.71
CA SER A 274 -44.27 -6.22 -33.71
C SER A 274 -43.66 -5.62 -34.99
N MET A 275 -42.39 -5.16 -34.95
CA MET A 275 -41.64 -4.61 -36.08
C MET A 275 -40.62 -5.61 -36.65
N GLY A 276 -40.80 -6.91 -36.37
CA GLY A 276 -39.89 -7.97 -36.82
C GLY A 276 -38.79 -8.27 -35.81
N PHE A 277 -37.68 -8.84 -36.29
CA PHE A 277 -36.61 -9.34 -35.44
C PHE A 277 -35.60 -8.27 -35.05
N ILE A 278 -35.21 -8.24 -33.79
CA ILE A 278 -34.13 -7.41 -33.27
C ILE A 278 -32.93 -8.34 -33.05
N ALA A 279 -31.90 -8.22 -33.90
CA ALA A 279 -30.69 -9.02 -33.79
C ALA A 279 -29.64 -8.32 -32.92
N PHE A 280 -29.00 -9.07 -32.03
CA PHE A 280 -28.04 -8.55 -31.05
C PHE A 280 -26.59 -8.61 -31.50
N ASP A 281 -26.30 -9.41 -32.53
CA ASP A 281 -25.00 -9.46 -33.17
C ASP A 281 -25.10 -9.85 -34.65
N CYS A 282 -24.07 -9.48 -35.41
CA CYS A 282 -24.01 -9.80 -36.84
C CYS A 282 -23.85 -11.29 -37.15
N ALA A 283 -23.42 -12.13 -36.19
CA ALA A 283 -23.07 -13.53 -36.48
C ALA A 283 -24.29 -14.46 -36.40
N THR A 284 -25.31 -14.11 -35.61
CA THR A 284 -26.48 -14.96 -35.36
C THR A 284 -27.80 -14.28 -35.74
N THR A 285 -27.78 -13.45 -36.78
CA THR A 285 -29.00 -12.83 -37.31
C THR A 285 -29.95 -13.88 -37.91
N PRO A 286 -31.23 -13.54 -38.16
CA PRO A 286 -32.14 -14.41 -38.90
C PRO A 286 -31.62 -14.84 -40.29
N ASN A 287 -30.72 -14.04 -40.89
CA ASN A 287 -30.09 -14.32 -42.18
C ASN A 287 -28.73 -15.04 -42.04
N GLY A 288 -28.38 -15.50 -40.84
CA GLY A 288 -27.09 -16.12 -40.52
C GLY A 288 -25.99 -15.09 -40.22
N ASN A 289 -24.74 -15.46 -40.51
CA ASN A 289 -23.59 -14.62 -40.24
C ASN A 289 -23.39 -13.57 -41.35
N ILE A 290 -23.64 -12.31 -41.00
CA ILE A 290 -23.51 -11.15 -41.89
C ILE A 290 -22.38 -10.20 -41.45
N CYS A 291 -21.48 -10.64 -40.57
CA CYS A 291 -20.39 -9.81 -40.03
C CYS A 291 -19.38 -9.31 -41.09
N SER A 292 -19.38 -9.91 -42.29
CA SER A 292 -18.55 -9.46 -43.42
C SER A 292 -19.21 -8.37 -44.26
N GLY A 293 -20.42 -7.96 -43.91
CA GLY A 293 -21.16 -6.90 -44.60
C GLY A 293 -20.59 -5.49 -44.33
N PRO A 294 -21.13 -4.47 -45.02
CA PRO A 294 -20.66 -3.09 -44.91
C PRO A 294 -20.83 -2.48 -43.50
N ALA A 295 -21.73 -3.02 -42.68
CA ALA A 295 -21.91 -2.63 -41.28
C ALA A 295 -20.84 -3.23 -40.33
N GLY A 296 -20.00 -4.14 -40.82
CA GLY A 296 -18.91 -4.75 -40.06
C GLY A 296 -19.36 -5.69 -38.94
N ASN A 297 -18.45 -5.91 -37.98
CA ASN A 297 -18.63 -6.85 -36.86
C ASN A 297 -19.38 -6.20 -35.68
N TRP A 298 -20.61 -5.77 -35.91
CA TRP A 298 -21.44 -5.15 -34.88
C TRP A 298 -22.02 -6.19 -33.91
N LYS A 299 -22.14 -5.80 -32.63
CA LYS A 299 -22.66 -6.63 -31.54
C LYS A 299 -22.99 -5.79 -30.31
N VAL A 300 -23.87 -6.33 -29.47
CA VAL A 300 -24.03 -5.91 -28.07
C VAL A 300 -23.03 -6.69 -27.22
N SER A 301 -21.94 -6.05 -26.82
CA SER A 301 -20.85 -6.64 -26.05
C SER A 301 -21.11 -6.60 -24.54
N VAL A 302 -20.57 -7.58 -23.81
CA VAL A 302 -20.60 -7.61 -22.35
C VAL A 302 -19.32 -6.99 -21.78
N ALA A 303 -19.47 -6.00 -20.91
CA ALA A 303 -18.37 -5.30 -20.23
C ALA A 303 -18.61 -5.30 -18.71
N GLY A 304 -18.10 -6.33 -18.02
CA GLY A 304 -18.46 -6.57 -16.62
C GLY A 304 -19.94 -6.94 -16.52
N SER A 305 -20.74 -6.17 -15.77
CA SER A 305 -22.21 -6.33 -15.74
C SER A 305 -22.94 -5.47 -16.77
N ALA A 306 -22.26 -4.56 -17.48
CA ALA A 306 -22.89 -3.66 -18.44
C ALA A 306 -22.94 -4.24 -19.86
N LEU A 307 -23.98 -3.91 -20.61
CA LEU A 307 -24.10 -4.19 -22.04
C LEU A 307 -23.78 -2.94 -22.84
N GLN A 308 -22.96 -3.10 -23.88
CA GLN A 308 -22.47 -1.98 -24.69
C GLN A 308 -22.61 -2.25 -26.18
N GLY A 309 -22.77 -1.20 -26.97
CA GLY A 309 -22.85 -1.28 -28.43
C GLY A 309 -24.28 -1.31 -28.96
N TRP A 310 -24.47 -1.98 -30.10
CA TRP A 310 -25.66 -1.79 -30.92
C TRP A 310 -26.30 -3.11 -31.34
N ALA A 311 -27.63 -3.16 -31.25
CA ALA A 311 -28.49 -4.14 -31.90
C ALA A 311 -29.12 -3.55 -33.16
N TYR A 312 -29.66 -4.39 -34.04
CA TYR A 312 -30.22 -3.96 -35.31
C TYR A 312 -31.58 -4.60 -35.60
N ASN A 313 -32.48 -3.82 -36.20
CA ASN A 313 -33.74 -4.28 -36.77
C ASN A 313 -33.95 -3.63 -38.15
N ASP A 314 -34.47 -4.39 -39.11
CA ASP A 314 -34.62 -3.94 -40.49
C ASP A 314 -35.64 -2.79 -40.67
N ALA A 315 -36.62 -2.67 -39.76
CA ALA A 315 -37.69 -1.68 -39.84
C ALA A 315 -37.39 -0.39 -39.06
N ILE A 316 -36.72 -0.50 -37.90
CA ILE A 316 -36.45 0.64 -37.00
C ILE A 316 -34.97 1.03 -36.90
N GLY A 317 -34.06 0.26 -37.52
CA GLY A 317 -32.63 0.55 -37.56
C GLY A 317 -31.88 0.17 -36.29
N TRP A 318 -30.88 0.98 -35.94
CA TRP A 318 -29.92 0.71 -34.86
C TRP A 318 -30.50 1.04 -33.49
N ILE A 319 -30.26 0.15 -32.53
CA ILE A 319 -30.71 0.28 -31.14
C ILE A 319 -29.45 0.30 -30.26
N SER A 320 -29.23 1.39 -29.54
CA SER A 320 -28.09 1.55 -28.64
C SER A 320 -28.36 0.96 -27.26
N PHE A 321 -27.41 0.21 -26.72
CA PHE A 321 -27.47 -0.37 -25.37
C PHE A 321 -26.77 0.47 -24.30
N ASP A 322 -26.02 1.50 -24.68
CA ASP A 322 -25.36 2.40 -23.75
C ASP A 322 -25.10 3.79 -24.34
N SER A 323 -25.07 4.81 -23.49
CA SER A 323 -24.80 6.18 -23.94
C SER A 323 -23.35 6.39 -24.38
N ALA A 324 -22.37 5.64 -23.87
CA ALA A 324 -20.95 5.91 -24.15
C ALA A 324 -20.58 5.53 -25.60
N THR A 325 -21.01 4.37 -26.07
CA THR A 325 -20.84 3.95 -27.47
C THR A 325 -21.73 4.76 -28.40
N ALA A 326 -22.93 5.16 -27.97
CA ALA A 326 -23.79 6.07 -28.73
C ALA A 326 -23.13 7.43 -28.98
N ILE A 327 -22.58 8.05 -27.94
CA ILE A 327 -21.88 9.33 -28.02
C ILE A 327 -20.65 9.23 -28.92
N ALA A 328 -19.87 8.14 -28.80
CA ALA A 328 -18.67 7.94 -29.61
C ALA A 328 -18.95 7.89 -31.12
N VAL A 329 -20.14 7.44 -31.53
CA VAL A 329 -20.54 7.33 -32.95
C VAL A 329 -21.32 8.56 -33.42
N THR A 330 -22.17 9.15 -32.57
CA THR A 330 -23.09 10.23 -32.96
C THR A 330 -22.61 11.64 -32.62
N GLY A 331 -21.62 11.78 -31.72
CA GLY A 331 -21.03 13.05 -31.33
C GLY A 331 -21.94 14.00 -30.56
N GLN A 332 -23.14 13.56 -30.14
CA GLN A 332 -24.11 14.38 -29.40
C GLN A 332 -24.15 13.99 -27.92
N PRO A 333 -24.17 14.93 -26.96
CA PRO A 333 -24.28 14.61 -25.55
C PRO A 333 -25.68 14.09 -25.24
N SER A 334 -25.82 12.78 -25.05
CA SER A 334 -27.03 12.17 -24.49
C SER A 334 -26.92 12.07 -22.96
N ALA A 335 -28.06 12.06 -22.27
CA ALA A 335 -28.12 11.67 -20.86
C ALA A 335 -27.47 10.28 -20.68
N SER A 336 -26.86 10.03 -19.52
CA SER A 336 -26.26 8.72 -19.22
C SER A 336 -27.37 7.66 -19.16
N TYR A 337 -27.26 6.63 -19.99
CA TYR A 337 -28.16 5.47 -19.98
C TYR A 337 -27.38 4.20 -20.32
N GLY A 338 -27.95 3.05 -19.96
CA GLY A 338 -27.46 1.76 -20.42
C GLY A 338 -28.23 0.60 -19.81
N VAL A 339 -27.91 -0.60 -20.28
CA VAL A 339 -28.48 -1.85 -19.78
C VAL A 339 -27.43 -2.61 -18.98
N THR A 340 -27.82 -3.18 -17.84
CA THR A 340 -26.93 -3.98 -16.97
C THR A 340 -27.59 -5.29 -16.55
N ILE A 341 -26.77 -6.29 -16.24
CA ILE A 341 -27.17 -7.61 -15.74
C ILE A 341 -26.71 -7.76 -14.29
N ASP A 342 -27.65 -7.98 -13.37
CA ASP A 342 -27.35 -8.15 -11.94
C ASP A 342 -26.80 -9.55 -11.59
N GLY A 343 -26.42 -9.75 -10.33
CA GLY A 343 -25.90 -11.04 -9.84
C GLY A 343 -26.91 -12.20 -9.83
N ALA A 344 -28.20 -11.92 -10.05
CA ALA A 344 -29.25 -12.92 -10.25
C ALA A 344 -29.60 -13.13 -11.74
N GLY A 345 -28.87 -12.46 -12.65
CA GLY A 345 -29.04 -12.54 -14.08
C GLY A 345 -30.16 -11.67 -14.65
N ASN A 346 -30.76 -10.76 -13.86
CA ASN A 346 -31.81 -9.88 -14.35
C ASN A 346 -31.21 -8.68 -15.08
N PHE A 347 -31.79 -8.37 -16.24
CA PHE A 347 -31.49 -7.15 -16.96
C PHE A 347 -32.21 -5.97 -16.29
N SER A 348 -31.60 -4.80 -16.32
CA SER A 348 -32.15 -3.54 -15.85
C SER A 348 -31.61 -2.37 -16.66
N GLY A 349 -32.35 -1.26 -16.68
CA GLY A 349 -32.02 -0.06 -17.43
C GLY A 349 -32.69 0.02 -18.80
N PHE A 350 -32.19 0.92 -19.65
CA PHE A 350 -32.84 1.28 -20.91
C PHE A 350 -31.87 1.24 -22.08
N ALA A 351 -32.33 0.70 -23.20
CA ALA A 351 -31.75 0.87 -24.53
C ALA A 351 -32.51 1.97 -25.28
N TYR A 352 -31.90 2.56 -26.31
CA TYR A 352 -32.46 3.69 -27.04
C TYR A 352 -32.44 3.47 -28.55
N ASN A 353 -33.53 3.84 -29.22
CA ASN A 353 -33.62 3.96 -30.67
C ASN A 353 -34.23 5.32 -31.03
N ASP A 354 -33.82 5.89 -32.15
CA ASP A 354 -34.23 7.20 -32.63
C ASP A 354 -35.68 7.24 -33.16
N ALA A 355 -36.18 6.13 -33.70
CA ALA A 355 -37.54 6.02 -34.22
C ALA A 355 -38.57 5.65 -33.14
N ILE A 356 -38.22 4.78 -32.20
CA ILE A 356 -39.17 4.22 -31.21
C ILE A 356 -38.89 4.63 -29.76
N GLY A 357 -37.81 5.36 -29.50
CA GLY A 357 -37.45 5.83 -28.16
C GLY A 357 -36.89 4.73 -27.26
N TRP A 358 -37.25 4.79 -25.97
CA TRP A 358 -36.67 3.95 -24.92
C TRP A 358 -37.26 2.54 -24.90
N ILE A 359 -36.38 1.55 -24.76
CA ILE A 359 -36.73 0.15 -24.54
C ILE A 359 -36.28 -0.21 -23.12
N ARG A 360 -37.20 -0.68 -22.28
CA ARG A 360 -36.91 -1.09 -20.89
C ARG A 360 -36.85 -2.60 -20.76
N PHE A 361 -35.97 -3.07 -19.90
CA PHE A 361 -35.70 -4.51 -19.73
C PHE A 361 -36.27 -5.08 -18.43
N ASN A 362 -36.76 -4.22 -17.54
CA ASN A 362 -37.38 -4.59 -16.28
C ASN A 362 -38.57 -3.68 -15.97
N CYS A 363 -39.63 -4.25 -15.41
CA CYS A 363 -40.76 -3.48 -14.89
C CYS A 363 -40.37 -2.49 -13.78
N SER A 364 -39.25 -2.71 -13.09
CA SER A 364 -38.75 -1.84 -12.03
C SER A 364 -37.92 -0.66 -12.53
N ASP A 365 -37.62 -0.57 -13.82
CA ASP A 365 -36.73 0.47 -14.39
C ASP A 365 -37.36 1.87 -14.35
N THR A 366 -38.66 1.97 -14.10
CA THR A 366 -39.36 3.25 -13.97
C THR A 366 -39.53 3.63 -12.50
N SER A 367 -39.56 4.94 -12.22
CA SER A 367 -39.75 5.50 -10.87
C SER A 367 -41.07 5.09 -10.18
N GLY A 368 -42.00 4.49 -10.93
CA GLY A 368 -43.26 3.94 -10.41
C GLY A 368 -43.25 2.44 -10.11
N ASN A 369 -42.14 1.72 -10.39
CA ASN A 369 -41.98 0.26 -10.28
C ASN A 369 -43.26 -0.52 -10.62
N THR A 370 -43.47 -0.82 -11.90
CA THR A 370 -44.70 -1.49 -12.33
C THR A 370 -44.74 -2.99 -12.00
N CYS A 371 -43.71 -3.54 -11.35
CA CYS A 371 -43.66 -4.94 -10.95
C CYS A 371 -44.58 -5.26 -9.76
N VAL A 372 -44.90 -4.27 -8.92
CA VAL A 372 -45.58 -4.48 -7.63
C VAL A 372 -46.76 -3.51 -7.48
N PRO A 373 -47.92 -3.94 -6.93
CA PRO A 373 -49.01 -3.03 -6.59
C PRO A 373 -48.53 -1.87 -5.69
N PRO A 374 -49.02 -0.62 -5.87
CA PRO A 374 -50.28 -0.23 -6.50
C PRO A 374 -50.22 0.09 -8.01
N ALA A 375 -49.15 -0.27 -8.72
CA ALA A 375 -49.16 -0.25 -10.19
C ALA A 375 -50.25 -1.21 -10.66
N SER A 376 -51.37 -0.69 -11.19
CA SER A 376 -52.51 -1.51 -11.62
C SER A 376 -52.73 -1.36 -13.11
N PRO A 377 -52.66 -2.45 -13.91
CA PRO A 377 -52.26 -3.80 -13.49
C PRO A 377 -50.74 -3.88 -13.21
N ALA A 378 -50.34 -4.64 -12.19
CA ALA A 378 -48.94 -4.93 -11.95
C ALA A 378 -48.47 -5.87 -13.06
N VAL A 379 -47.46 -5.45 -13.81
CA VAL A 379 -46.92 -6.25 -14.91
C VAL A 379 -45.52 -6.65 -14.50
N ASP A 380 -45.40 -7.87 -14.00
CA ASP A 380 -44.11 -8.46 -13.67
C ASP A 380 -43.48 -8.98 -14.95
N PHE A 381 -42.55 -8.19 -15.50
CA PHE A 381 -41.80 -8.55 -16.69
C PHE A 381 -40.33 -8.13 -16.52
N ARG A 382 -39.43 -8.97 -17.01
CA ARG A 382 -38.00 -8.72 -17.07
C ARG A 382 -37.37 -9.60 -18.15
N VAL A 383 -36.17 -9.25 -18.59
CA VAL A 383 -35.27 -10.19 -19.27
C VAL A 383 -34.32 -10.76 -18.24
N LYS A 384 -34.19 -12.09 -18.18
CA LYS A 384 -33.30 -12.78 -17.25
C LYS A 384 -32.48 -13.85 -17.97
N THR A 385 -31.20 -13.92 -17.64
CA THR A 385 -30.28 -14.93 -18.16
C THR A 385 -29.73 -15.80 -17.03
N ALA A 386 -29.30 -17.03 -17.35
CA ALA A 386 -28.50 -17.85 -16.44
C ALA A 386 -27.03 -17.38 -16.37
N TRP A 387 -26.59 -16.51 -17.28
CA TRP A 387 -25.27 -15.90 -17.22
C TRP A 387 -25.19 -14.84 -16.12
N THR A 388 -24.11 -14.82 -15.36
CA THR A 388 -23.86 -13.80 -14.35
C THR A 388 -22.42 -13.30 -14.43
N ALA A 389 -22.26 -11.99 -14.30
CA ALA A 389 -20.95 -11.37 -14.19
C ALA A 389 -20.29 -11.86 -12.89
N SER A 390 -19.28 -12.70 -13.01
CA SER A 390 -18.53 -13.26 -11.89
C SER A 390 -17.06 -13.32 -12.28
N SER A 391 -16.18 -12.96 -11.35
CA SER A 391 -14.74 -13.05 -11.56
C SER A 391 -14.26 -14.49 -11.39
N ASP A 392 -13.22 -14.84 -12.14
CA ASP A 392 -12.41 -16.01 -11.87
C ASP A 392 -11.31 -15.67 -10.87
N THR A 393 -10.90 -16.65 -10.07
CA THR A 393 -9.80 -16.51 -9.13
C THR A 393 -8.74 -17.56 -9.39
N GLY A 394 -7.48 -17.13 -9.29
CA GLY A 394 -6.30 -17.97 -9.38
C GLY A 394 -5.31 -17.63 -8.29
N SER A 395 -4.43 -18.57 -7.95
CA SER A 395 -3.37 -18.32 -6.99
C SER A 395 -2.08 -19.04 -7.34
N LEU A 396 -0.96 -18.47 -6.90
CA LEU A 396 0.37 -19.07 -7.00
C LEU A 396 1.13 -18.84 -5.69
N THR A 397 1.80 -19.89 -5.23
CA THR A 397 2.63 -19.88 -4.02
C THR A 397 4.10 -20.02 -4.41
N SER A 398 4.92 -19.10 -3.93
CA SER A 398 6.37 -19.09 -4.18
C SER A 398 7.11 -20.24 -3.50
N PRO A 399 8.38 -20.53 -3.87
CA PRO A 399 9.29 -21.30 -3.04
C PRO A 399 9.58 -20.59 -1.70
N ILE A 400 10.39 -21.22 -0.84
CA ILE A 400 10.83 -20.62 0.42
C ILE A 400 12.07 -19.76 0.14
N PHE A 401 12.03 -18.49 0.53
CA PHE A 401 13.17 -17.59 0.39
C PHE A 401 13.88 -17.40 1.72
N ASP A 402 15.19 -17.68 1.75
CA ASP A 402 16.06 -17.34 2.88
C ASP A 402 16.54 -15.90 2.72
N LEU A 403 16.13 -15.06 3.68
CA LEU A 403 16.55 -13.68 3.79
C LEU A 403 17.99 -13.57 4.30
N GLY A 404 18.81 -14.63 4.36
CA GLY A 404 20.24 -14.62 4.72
C GLY A 404 20.55 -14.32 6.19
N GLY A 405 19.53 -13.97 6.97
CA GLY A 405 19.56 -13.58 8.37
C GLY A 405 18.15 -13.19 8.83
N GLN A 406 17.97 -12.94 10.13
CA GLN A 406 16.70 -12.41 10.62
C GLN A 406 16.51 -10.97 10.14
N GLY A 407 15.30 -10.65 9.72
CA GLY A 407 14.92 -9.36 9.13
C GLY A 407 13.44 -9.05 9.33
N THR A 408 13.02 -7.87 8.87
CA THR A 408 11.61 -7.50 8.77
C THR A 408 11.19 -7.40 7.31
N VAL A 409 10.12 -8.09 6.92
CA VAL A 409 9.53 -7.90 5.58
C VAL A 409 8.59 -6.70 5.63
N ASN A 410 8.92 -5.65 4.88
CA ASN A 410 8.29 -4.33 5.02
C ASN A 410 7.15 -4.13 4.04
N SER A 411 7.31 -4.58 2.80
CA SER A 411 6.31 -4.37 1.75
C SER A 411 6.41 -5.38 0.62
N VAL A 412 5.30 -5.51 -0.10
CA VAL A 412 5.23 -6.21 -1.38
C VAL A 412 4.87 -5.22 -2.48
N ILE A 413 5.52 -5.37 -3.64
CA ILE A 413 5.22 -4.65 -4.87
C ILE A 413 5.09 -5.71 -5.96
N TRP A 414 4.18 -5.50 -6.90
CA TRP A 414 4.13 -6.29 -8.12
C TRP A 414 4.24 -5.38 -9.34
N LYS A 415 4.80 -5.90 -10.43
CA LYS A 415 4.84 -5.21 -11.72
C LYS A 415 4.02 -5.95 -12.75
N GLY A 416 3.40 -5.22 -13.66
CA GLY A 416 2.60 -5.78 -14.74
C GLY A 416 1.39 -4.91 -15.07
N ALA A 417 0.30 -5.54 -15.48
CA ALA A 417 -0.94 -4.86 -15.85
C ALA A 417 -2.14 -5.49 -15.14
N ALA A 418 -3.02 -4.68 -14.56
CA ALA A 418 -4.18 -5.19 -13.83
C ALA A 418 -5.32 -5.65 -14.75
N ASN A 419 -5.42 -5.07 -15.95
CA ASN A 419 -6.41 -5.40 -17.00
C ASN A 419 -7.86 -5.52 -16.49
N GLY A 420 -8.25 -4.64 -15.55
CA GLY A 420 -9.59 -4.65 -14.95
C GLY A 420 -9.84 -5.75 -13.90
N GLY A 421 -8.82 -6.56 -13.60
CA GLY A 421 -8.79 -7.48 -12.47
C GLY A 421 -8.08 -6.91 -11.25
N ALA A 422 -7.85 -7.75 -10.23
CA ALA A 422 -7.18 -7.37 -8.99
C ALA A 422 -6.07 -8.36 -8.61
N VAL A 423 -5.00 -7.84 -8.01
CA VAL A 423 -3.90 -8.62 -7.45
C VAL A 423 -3.89 -8.44 -5.94
N ARG A 424 -3.81 -9.55 -5.22
CA ARG A 424 -3.76 -9.59 -3.75
C ARG A 424 -2.66 -10.52 -3.27
N PHE A 425 -2.20 -10.31 -2.05
CA PHE A 425 -1.13 -11.11 -1.45
C PHE A 425 -1.51 -11.66 -0.08
N GLN A 426 -1.00 -12.85 0.21
CA GLN A 426 -0.82 -13.35 1.57
C GLN A 426 0.64 -13.74 1.75
N ILE A 427 1.19 -13.45 2.92
CA ILE A 427 2.61 -13.70 3.19
C ILE A 427 2.72 -14.68 4.36
N ALA A 428 3.61 -15.66 4.24
CA ALA A 428 3.98 -16.55 5.32
C ALA A 428 5.46 -16.34 5.64
N ALA A 429 5.81 -16.20 6.92
CA ALA A 429 7.21 -16.05 7.32
C ALA A 429 7.49 -16.79 8.62
N SER A 430 8.74 -17.23 8.78
CA SER A 430 9.21 -17.97 9.95
C SER A 430 10.70 -17.75 10.17
N ASP A 431 11.19 -17.92 11.39
CA ASP A 431 12.60 -18.03 11.74
C ASP A 431 13.13 -19.48 11.59
N ILE A 432 12.25 -20.45 11.38
CA ILE A 432 12.56 -21.87 11.22
C ILE A 432 12.46 -22.28 9.75
N SER A 433 13.48 -22.96 9.24
CA SER A 433 13.59 -23.37 7.83
C SER A 433 12.49 -24.33 7.36
N THR A 434 11.98 -25.17 8.27
CA THR A 434 10.89 -26.10 7.98
C THR A 434 9.50 -25.46 8.09
N GLY A 435 9.42 -24.21 8.53
CA GLY A 435 8.16 -23.51 8.76
C GLY A 435 7.28 -24.16 9.81
N PRO A 436 6.14 -23.54 10.07
CA PRO A 436 4.90 -24.09 9.55
C PRO A 436 4.60 -23.41 8.21
N TRP A 437 4.52 -24.20 7.13
CA TRP A 437 4.24 -23.72 5.76
C TRP A 437 2.85 -24.18 5.31
N THR A 438 1.87 -24.09 6.21
CA THR A 438 0.49 -24.50 5.99
C THR A 438 -0.38 -23.32 5.59
N ASP A 439 -1.60 -23.56 5.07
CA ASP A 439 -2.50 -22.49 4.62
C ASP A 439 -2.85 -21.47 5.72
N THR A 440 -2.78 -21.85 7.00
CA THR A 440 -3.01 -20.92 8.13
C THR A 440 -1.85 -19.96 8.37
N ASP A 441 -0.67 -20.24 7.85
CA ASP A 441 0.53 -19.43 8.02
C ASP A 441 0.60 -18.28 6.99
N TYR A 442 -0.19 -18.37 5.92
CA TYR A 442 -0.36 -17.29 4.95
C TYR A 442 -1.29 -16.23 5.52
N LYS A 443 -0.73 -15.11 5.97
CA LYS A 443 -1.46 -14.05 6.64
C LYS A 443 -1.67 -12.85 5.72
N GLY A 444 -2.87 -12.27 5.77
CA GLY A 444 -3.14 -10.93 5.27
C GLY A 444 -2.92 -9.85 6.34
N PRO A 445 -3.42 -8.62 6.12
CA PRO A 445 -3.35 -7.53 7.09
C PRO A 445 -3.87 -7.97 8.45
N GLY A 446 -4.97 -8.75 8.38
CA GLY A 446 -5.69 -9.45 9.44
C GLY A 446 -4.89 -10.45 10.27
N GLY A 447 -3.58 -10.59 10.12
CA GLY A 447 -2.75 -11.57 10.83
C GLY A 447 -3.25 -13.03 10.72
N THR A 448 -4.17 -13.30 9.79
CA THR A 448 -4.92 -14.54 9.62
C THR A 448 -5.05 -14.85 8.13
N SER A 449 -5.29 -16.12 7.82
CA SER A 449 -5.46 -16.62 6.45
C SER A 449 -6.80 -16.27 5.79
N GLY A 450 -7.73 -15.68 6.55
CA GLY A 450 -9.01 -15.18 6.01
C GLY A 450 -8.93 -13.77 5.42
N THR A 451 -7.77 -13.11 5.48
CA THR A 451 -7.56 -11.75 4.96
C THR A 451 -6.45 -11.72 3.94
N GLU A 452 -6.48 -10.73 3.06
CA GLU A 452 -5.55 -10.57 1.95
C GLU A 452 -5.08 -9.11 1.87
N TYR A 453 -3.81 -8.91 1.52
CA TYR A 453 -3.25 -7.58 1.24
C TYR A 453 -3.73 -7.15 -0.15
N THR A 454 -4.71 -6.25 -0.18
CA THR A 454 -5.19 -5.65 -1.42
C THR A 454 -4.17 -4.65 -1.96
N THR A 455 -3.91 -4.72 -3.27
CA THR A 455 -3.01 -3.78 -3.95
C THR A 455 -3.81 -2.73 -4.71
N ASP A 456 -3.35 -1.48 -4.71
CA ASP A 456 -4.01 -0.37 -5.42
C ASP A 456 -3.60 -0.28 -6.89
N GLY A 457 -2.77 -1.21 -7.38
CA GLY A 457 -2.30 -1.27 -8.76
C GLY A 457 -0.86 -1.77 -8.88
N ALA A 458 -0.40 -1.91 -10.13
CA ALA A 458 0.99 -2.25 -10.44
C ALA A 458 1.93 -1.13 -10.01
N ASP A 459 3.15 -1.48 -9.60
CA ASP A 459 4.19 -0.58 -9.11
C ASP A 459 3.82 0.24 -7.85
N VAL A 460 2.69 -0.05 -7.21
CA VAL A 460 2.29 0.56 -5.94
C VAL A 460 2.81 -0.28 -4.77
N VAL A 461 3.36 0.41 -3.77
CA VAL A 461 3.86 -0.24 -2.55
C VAL A 461 2.71 -0.63 -1.65
N THR A 462 2.56 -1.94 -1.39
CA THR A 462 1.63 -2.45 -0.40
C THR A 462 2.40 -2.75 0.90
N PRO A 463 2.19 -1.98 1.98
CA PRO A 463 2.88 -2.19 3.25
C PRO A 463 2.39 -3.48 3.91
N LEU A 464 3.33 -4.23 4.50
CA LEU A 464 3.05 -5.45 5.24
C LEU A 464 3.10 -5.18 6.75
N SER A 465 2.39 -5.99 7.53
CA SER A 465 2.30 -5.83 8.98
C SER A 465 3.65 -6.15 9.65
N PRO A 466 4.29 -5.21 10.37
CA PRO A 466 5.53 -5.50 11.09
C PRO A 466 5.36 -6.51 12.21
N LYS A 467 4.13 -6.71 12.72
CA LYS A 467 3.82 -7.66 13.80
C LYS A 467 4.07 -9.10 13.37
N ASP A 468 3.66 -9.46 12.16
CA ASP A 468 3.68 -10.84 11.67
C ASP A 468 4.99 -11.18 10.94
N PHE A 469 5.72 -10.17 10.49
CA PHE A 469 6.88 -10.34 9.62
C PHE A 469 8.15 -9.65 10.14
N SER A 470 8.28 -9.43 11.45
CA SER A 470 9.52 -8.99 12.11
C SER A 470 10.31 -10.14 12.71
N SER A 471 11.63 -10.00 12.73
CA SER A 471 12.59 -11.01 13.23
C SER A 471 12.45 -12.38 12.54
N VAL A 472 12.05 -12.40 11.27
CA VAL A 472 11.88 -13.60 10.44
C VAL A 472 13.06 -13.81 9.50
N ARG A 473 13.37 -15.07 9.15
CA ARG A 473 14.46 -15.39 8.22
C ARG A 473 13.96 -15.99 6.91
N TYR A 474 12.91 -16.78 6.96
CA TYR A 474 12.34 -17.48 5.80
C TYR A 474 10.99 -16.86 5.46
N VAL A 475 10.75 -16.60 4.18
CA VAL A 475 9.50 -16.01 3.69
C VAL A 475 8.97 -16.74 2.46
N ARG A 476 7.64 -16.80 2.35
CA ARG A 476 6.90 -17.19 1.15
C ARG A 476 5.82 -16.16 0.87
N TYR A 477 5.53 -15.93 -0.40
CA TYR A 477 4.34 -15.19 -0.80
C TYR A 477 3.36 -16.14 -1.51
N LYS A 478 2.07 -15.87 -1.31
CA LYS A 478 0.97 -16.39 -2.10
C LYS A 478 0.32 -15.22 -2.79
N ILE A 479 0.42 -15.20 -4.11
CA ILE A 479 -0.25 -14.21 -4.94
C ILE A 479 -1.61 -14.76 -5.35
N ILE A 480 -2.63 -13.89 -5.31
CA ILE A 480 -4.01 -14.20 -5.63
C ILE A 480 -4.43 -13.22 -6.71
N LEU A 481 -4.91 -13.75 -7.82
CA LEU A 481 -5.36 -12.99 -8.99
C LEU A 481 -6.88 -13.12 -9.09
N GLU A 482 -7.55 -12.01 -9.42
CA GLU A 482 -8.98 -11.96 -9.72
C GLU A 482 -9.19 -11.34 -11.11
N SER A 483 -9.99 -11.97 -11.99
CA SER A 483 -10.27 -11.44 -13.33
C SER A 483 -11.21 -10.25 -13.25
N ASN A 484 -11.41 -9.57 -14.39
CA ASN A 484 -12.59 -8.73 -14.53
C ASN A 484 -13.88 -9.56 -14.36
N ALA A 485 -14.98 -8.92 -14.00
CA ALA A 485 -16.27 -9.60 -13.78
C ALA A 485 -16.84 -10.28 -15.05
N GLY A 486 -16.32 -9.95 -16.23
CA GLY A 486 -16.68 -10.57 -17.50
C GLY A 486 -15.88 -11.83 -17.84
N ARG A 487 -14.84 -12.19 -17.07
CA ARG A 487 -13.90 -13.29 -17.38
C ARG A 487 -13.25 -13.21 -18.76
N THR A 488 -13.10 -11.99 -19.29
CA THR A 488 -12.51 -11.73 -20.61
C THR A 488 -11.06 -11.29 -20.52
N ASP A 489 -10.67 -10.73 -19.38
CA ASP A 489 -9.30 -10.29 -19.13
C ASP A 489 -8.97 -10.42 -17.63
N GLY A 490 -7.69 -10.52 -17.32
CA GLY A 490 -7.21 -10.67 -15.96
C GLY A 490 -5.80 -10.11 -15.79
N PRO A 491 -5.33 -9.98 -14.53
CA PRO A 491 -4.04 -9.39 -14.26
C PRO A 491 -2.90 -10.20 -14.87
N GLU A 492 -1.95 -9.50 -15.48
CA GLU A 492 -0.65 -10.02 -15.87
C GLU A 492 0.38 -9.54 -14.87
N VAL A 493 1.01 -10.46 -14.13
CA VAL A 493 2.06 -10.15 -13.16
C VAL A 493 3.41 -10.61 -13.70
N ARG A 494 4.35 -9.68 -13.85
CA ARG A 494 5.70 -9.92 -14.37
C ARG A 494 6.76 -9.98 -13.29
N ASP A 495 6.59 -9.21 -12.23
CA ASP A 495 7.48 -9.26 -11.08
C ASP A 495 6.70 -9.30 -9.78
N VAL A 496 7.24 -10.03 -8.81
CA VAL A 496 6.90 -9.89 -7.39
C VAL A 496 8.16 -9.48 -6.64
N ILE A 497 8.07 -8.36 -5.92
CA ILE A 497 9.18 -7.74 -5.21
C ILE A 497 8.80 -7.63 -3.72
N LEU A 498 9.53 -8.34 -2.86
CA LEU A 498 9.42 -8.19 -1.41
C LEU A 498 10.58 -7.31 -0.93
N ASN A 499 10.26 -6.16 -0.33
CA ASN A 499 11.25 -5.33 0.34
C ASN A 499 11.36 -5.77 1.79
N TYR A 500 12.58 -5.97 2.25
CA TYR A 500 12.88 -6.33 3.62
C TYR A 500 14.07 -5.53 4.15
N SER A 501 14.13 -5.40 5.46
CA SER A 501 15.22 -4.74 6.17
C SER A 501 15.92 -5.74 7.08
N ARG A 502 17.25 -5.64 7.16
CA ARG A 502 18.07 -6.43 8.08
C ARG A 502 18.58 -5.55 9.22
#